data_AF-A0A7R9NV46-F1
#
_entry.id   AF-A0A7R9NV46-F1
#
_cell.length_a   1.000
_cell.length_b   1.000
_cell.length_c   1.000
_cell.angle_alpha   90.00
_cell.angle_beta   90.00
_cell.angle_gamma   90.00
#
_symmetry.space_group_name_H-M   'P 1'
#
loop_
_entity.id
_entity.type
_entity.pdbx_description
1 polymer ?
#
loop_
_entity_poly.entity_id
_entity_poly.type
_entity_poly.pdbx_seq_one_letter_code
_entity_poly.pdbx_strand_id
1 'polypeptide(L)'
;MMPGRTGCLNDNPLSVSWCDSAWIPMLNPSNIMDYFSERSNPFFDRTCNNEIVKMQRLSPDQLINMTGLEYILLHGQEPILYVIRKQHRYSPTQVTPLADYYIIAGTIYQAPDLLSVINSRLISTVHHLQSAFEESSSYSRYHPSKGYTWDFKERKVPEQVTVKKETQAEVPSSKFQRERVDQLLGELVRKFPLPMPTQQKPVTDTVEVRTEPRVDIKTEKPDTPRNMKPPPEKKPRLN
;
A
#
# COMPACT_ATOMS: atom_id res chain seq x y z
N MET A 1 -6.24 -16.17 -39.35
CA MET A 1 -6.16 -14.72 -39.09
C MET A 1 -6.78 -14.47 -37.73
N MET A 2 -6.02 -13.98 -36.75
CA MET A 2 -6.60 -13.52 -35.48
C MET A 2 -7.09 -12.08 -35.68
N PRO A 3 -8.31 -11.71 -35.26
CA PRO A 3 -8.73 -10.31 -35.26
C PRO A 3 -7.81 -9.54 -34.30
N GLY A 4 -7.35 -8.37 -34.76
CA GLY A 4 -6.40 -7.56 -34.01
C GLY A 4 -6.94 -7.16 -32.64
N ARG A 5 -6.11 -7.31 -31.61
CA ARG A 5 -6.36 -6.80 -30.26
C ARG A 5 -6.37 -5.28 -30.33
N THR A 6 -7.55 -4.69 -30.56
CA THR A 6 -7.74 -3.25 -30.60
C THR A 6 -7.34 -2.64 -29.27
N GLY A 7 -6.37 -1.73 -29.29
CA GLY A 7 -6.01 -0.94 -28.13
C GLY A 7 -7.10 0.10 -27.87
N CYS A 8 -8.04 -0.20 -26.99
CA CYS A 8 -8.56 0.85 -26.12
C CYS A 8 -7.60 0.95 -24.93
N LEU A 9 -6.94 2.09 -24.83
CA LEU A 9 -6.37 2.54 -23.56
C LEU A 9 -7.53 2.60 -22.56
N ASN A 10 -7.28 2.32 -21.27
CA ASN A 10 -8.35 2.32 -20.27
C ASN A 10 -9.05 3.68 -20.23
N ASP A 11 -10.28 3.78 -20.76
CA ASP A 11 -11.13 4.98 -20.67
C ASP A 11 -11.60 5.30 -19.24
N ASN A 12 -11.17 4.51 -18.25
CA ASN A 12 -11.47 4.74 -16.84
C ASN A 12 -10.39 5.62 -16.18
N PRO A 13 -10.67 6.90 -15.88
CA PRO A 13 -9.71 7.83 -15.30
C PRO A 13 -9.27 7.42 -13.87
N LEU A 14 -10.02 6.56 -13.19
CA LEU A 14 -9.63 5.97 -11.89
C LEU A 14 -8.38 5.07 -11.98
N SER A 15 -8.00 4.63 -13.19
CA SER A 15 -6.80 3.81 -13.42
C SER A 15 -5.56 4.63 -13.82
N VAL A 16 -5.71 5.94 -14.00
CA VAL A 16 -4.65 6.86 -14.42
C VAL A 16 -4.11 7.60 -13.20
N SER A 17 -2.82 7.93 -13.22
CA SER A 17 -2.19 8.83 -12.26
C SER A 17 -1.24 9.76 -13.01
N TRP A 18 -1.10 11.00 -12.54
CA TRP A 18 -0.21 12.00 -13.14
C TRP A 18 0.67 12.67 -12.07
N CYS A 19 1.92 12.95 -12.40
CA CYS A 19 2.83 13.72 -11.54
C CYS A 19 3.84 14.51 -12.38
N ASP A 20 4.20 15.71 -11.92
CA ASP A 20 5.39 16.42 -12.38
C ASP A 20 6.36 16.63 -11.21
N SER A 21 7.53 15.99 -11.33
CA SER A 21 8.59 16.00 -10.33
C SER A 21 9.19 17.38 -10.05
N ALA A 22 9.05 18.34 -10.98
CA ALA A 22 9.59 19.69 -10.81
C ALA A 22 8.93 20.44 -9.64
N TRP A 23 7.64 20.21 -9.40
CA TRP A 23 6.84 20.92 -8.40
C TRP A 23 6.91 20.31 -6.99
N ILE A 24 7.26 19.03 -6.86
CA ILE A 24 7.24 18.28 -5.59
C ILE A 24 7.97 19.02 -4.44
N PRO A 25 9.17 19.62 -4.62
CA PRO A 25 9.90 20.26 -3.52
C PRO A 25 9.30 21.58 -3.01
N MET A 26 8.36 22.18 -3.76
CA MET A 26 7.83 23.53 -3.50
C MET A 26 6.31 23.54 -3.26
N LEU A 27 5.70 22.37 -3.08
CA LEU A 27 4.25 22.15 -3.16
C LEU A 27 3.52 22.58 -1.87
N ASN A 28 2.71 23.64 -1.97
CA ASN A 28 2.03 24.35 -0.88
C ASN A 28 0.52 24.54 -1.18
N PRO A 29 -0.36 24.78 -0.18
CA PRO A 29 -1.79 25.03 -0.41
C PRO A 29 -2.09 26.21 -1.33
N SER A 30 -1.17 27.18 -1.43
CA SER A 30 -1.31 28.36 -2.29
C SER A 30 -0.98 28.10 -3.76
N ASN A 31 -0.12 27.12 -4.08
CA ASN A 31 0.28 26.80 -5.45
C ASN A 31 -0.26 25.45 -5.96
N ILE A 32 -0.89 24.65 -5.09
CA ILE A 32 -1.49 23.36 -5.45
C ILE A 32 -2.51 23.47 -6.59
N MET A 33 -3.23 24.59 -6.65
CA MET A 33 -4.21 24.86 -7.72
C MET A 33 -3.52 25.19 -9.05
N ASP A 34 -2.36 25.85 -9.02
CA ASP A 34 -1.54 26.08 -10.21
C ASP A 34 -0.94 24.76 -10.72
N TYR A 35 -0.38 23.94 -9.81
CA TYR A 35 0.09 22.59 -10.12
C TYR A 35 -1.02 21.71 -10.73
N PHE A 36 -2.23 21.77 -10.17
CA PHE A 36 -3.38 21.04 -10.73
C PHE A 36 -3.79 21.56 -12.11
N SER A 37 -3.62 22.86 -12.40
CA SER A 37 -3.95 23.45 -13.70
C SER A 37 -2.93 23.17 -14.82
N GLU A 38 -1.86 22.41 -14.54
CA GLU A 38 -0.80 22.16 -15.51
C GLU A 38 -1.30 21.51 -16.80
N ARG A 39 -0.74 21.94 -17.94
CA ARG A 39 -1.27 21.55 -19.26
C ARG A 39 -1.16 20.07 -19.58
N SER A 40 -0.26 19.37 -18.89
CA SER A 40 -0.01 17.93 -18.99
C SER A 40 -0.89 17.09 -18.07
N ASN A 41 -1.62 17.69 -17.12
CA ASN A 41 -2.56 17.00 -16.24
C ASN A 41 -3.85 16.61 -17.01
N PRO A 42 -4.20 15.31 -17.15
CA PRO A 42 -5.42 14.88 -17.83
C PRO A 42 -6.70 15.13 -17.02
N PHE A 43 -6.60 15.42 -15.72
CA PHE A 43 -7.75 15.62 -14.83
C PHE A 43 -8.29 17.08 -14.83
N PHE A 44 -7.52 18.03 -15.38
CA PHE A 44 -7.89 19.44 -15.41
C PHE A 44 -8.63 19.82 -16.69
N ASP A 45 -9.85 20.31 -16.51
CA ASP A 45 -10.75 20.72 -17.58
C ASP A 45 -10.57 22.22 -17.87
N ARG A 46 -10.03 22.56 -19.04
CA ARG A 46 -9.77 23.95 -19.44
C ARG A 46 -11.03 24.77 -19.74
N THR A 47 -12.21 24.15 -19.74
CA THR A 47 -13.49 24.86 -19.85
C THR A 47 -14.00 25.39 -18.50
N CYS A 48 -13.30 25.09 -17.40
CA CYS A 48 -13.70 25.51 -16.06
C CYS A 48 -13.51 27.02 -15.80
N ASN A 49 -14.28 27.53 -14.85
CA ASN A 49 -14.25 28.93 -14.42
C ASN A 49 -12.88 29.32 -13.82
N ASN A 50 -12.13 28.38 -13.23
CA ASN A 50 -10.78 28.64 -12.72
C ASN A 50 -9.81 29.09 -13.82
N GLU A 51 -9.88 28.50 -15.01
CA GLU A 51 -9.02 28.89 -16.14
C GLU A 51 -9.41 30.30 -16.65
N ILE A 52 -10.71 30.62 -16.66
CA ILE A 52 -11.21 31.96 -17.03
C ILE A 52 -10.71 33.02 -16.02
N VAL A 53 -10.87 32.77 -14.72
CA VAL A 53 -10.39 33.63 -13.63
C VAL A 53 -8.86 33.81 -13.70
N LYS A 54 -8.12 32.72 -13.97
CA LYS A 54 -6.64 32.73 -14.12
C LYS A 54 -6.20 33.55 -15.33
N MET A 55 -6.85 33.39 -16.49
CA MET A 55 -6.59 34.17 -17.71
C MET A 55 -6.92 35.66 -17.53
N GLN A 56 -7.99 35.97 -16.81
CA GLN A 56 -8.41 37.35 -16.53
C GLN A 56 -7.67 37.99 -15.33
N ARG A 57 -6.83 37.22 -14.62
CA ARG A 57 -6.08 37.63 -13.40
C ARG A 57 -6.98 38.17 -12.29
N LEU A 58 -8.17 37.60 -12.16
CA LEU A 58 -9.17 37.95 -11.14
C LEU A 58 -8.89 37.21 -9.83
N SER A 59 -9.46 37.68 -8.71
CA SER A 59 -9.36 36.97 -7.43
C SER A 59 -10.22 35.69 -7.44
N PRO A 60 -9.81 34.61 -6.75
CA PRO A 60 -10.56 33.35 -6.72
C PRO A 60 -11.95 33.49 -6.10
N ASP A 61 -12.20 34.53 -5.29
CA ASP A 61 -13.51 34.82 -4.69
C ASP A 61 -14.61 35.06 -5.74
N GLN A 62 -14.23 35.49 -6.95
CA GLN A 62 -15.17 35.73 -8.04
C GLN A 62 -15.82 34.44 -8.58
N LEU A 63 -15.25 33.27 -8.30
CA LEU A 63 -15.85 31.98 -8.65
C LEU A 63 -17.26 31.81 -8.06
N ILE A 64 -17.53 32.39 -6.88
CA ILE A 64 -18.84 32.34 -6.22
C ILE A 64 -19.96 32.98 -7.07
N ASN A 65 -19.61 33.98 -7.87
CA ASN A 65 -20.54 34.73 -8.73
C ASN A 65 -20.70 34.11 -10.13
N MET A 66 -19.82 33.20 -10.52
CA MET A 66 -19.87 32.51 -11.81
C MET A 66 -20.70 31.22 -11.70
N THR A 67 -21.29 30.78 -12.79
CA THR A 67 -21.95 29.47 -12.89
C THR A 67 -21.15 28.56 -13.80
N GLY A 68 -21.19 27.24 -13.57
CA GLY A 68 -20.43 26.25 -14.35
C GLY A 68 -19.48 25.40 -13.52
N LEU A 69 -18.47 24.83 -14.17
CA LEU A 69 -17.48 23.96 -13.53
C LEU A 69 -16.42 24.78 -12.79
N GLU A 70 -16.15 24.42 -11.54
CA GLU A 70 -15.06 24.96 -10.75
C GLU A 70 -14.31 23.85 -9.99
N TYR A 71 -13.05 24.12 -9.68
CA TYR A 71 -12.19 23.29 -8.87
C TYR A 71 -11.85 24.05 -7.58
N ILE A 72 -12.07 23.43 -6.42
CA ILE A 72 -11.74 24.02 -5.12
C ILE A 72 -10.79 23.12 -4.33
N LEU A 73 -9.87 23.72 -3.57
CA LEU A 73 -9.11 23.00 -2.56
C LEU A 73 -10.02 22.78 -1.33
N LEU A 74 -10.37 21.53 -1.05
CA LEU A 74 -11.27 21.18 0.06
C LEU A 74 -10.49 20.92 1.36
N HIS A 75 -9.32 20.29 1.25
CA HIS A 75 -8.44 20.03 2.38
C HIS A 75 -6.98 19.99 1.92
N GLY A 76 -6.08 20.54 2.73
CA GLY A 76 -4.64 20.44 2.55
C GLY A 76 -3.98 20.05 3.87
N GLN A 77 -3.27 18.93 3.87
CA GLN A 77 -2.39 18.50 4.93
C GLN A 77 -0.96 18.51 4.38
N GLU A 78 -0.27 19.63 4.60
CA GLU A 78 1.15 19.78 4.25
C GLU A 78 2.00 18.68 4.92
N PRO A 79 3.03 18.14 4.24
CA PRO A 79 3.38 18.32 2.83
C PRO A 79 2.80 17.22 1.90
N ILE A 80 1.91 16.35 2.40
CA ILE A 80 1.67 15.03 1.78
C ILE A 80 0.35 14.94 1.01
N LEU A 81 -0.76 15.46 1.55
CA LEU A 81 -2.09 15.20 1.02
C LEU A 81 -2.84 16.50 0.73
N TYR A 82 -3.30 16.65 -0.51
CA TYR A 82 -4.26 17.68 -0.87
C TYR A 82 -5.48 17.05 -1.54
N VAL A 83 -6.65 17.57 -1.24
CA VAL A 83 -7.94 17.11 -1.77
C VAL A 83 -8.56 18.24 -2.58
N ILE A 84 -8.60 18.09 -3.89
CA ILE A 84 -9.25 19.03 -4.81
C ILE A 84 -10.60 18.46 -5.21
N ARG A 85 -11.66 19.25 -5.12
CA ARG A 85 -13.01 18.89 -5.55
C ARG A 85 -13.37 19.60 -6.85
N LYS A 86 -13.73 18.82 -7.88
CA LYS A 86 -14.47 19.31 -9.05
C LYS A 86 -15.94 19.37 -8.71
N GLN A 87 -16.54 20.55 -8.88
CA GLN A 87 -17.95 20.78 -8.60
C GLN A 87 -18.58 21.65 -9.68
N HIS A 88 -19.91 21.51 -9.84
CA HIS A 88 -20.71 22.33 -10.73
C HIS A 88 -21.56 23.29 -9.91
N ARG A 89 -21.33 24.59 -10.10
CA ARG A 89 -22.04 25.69 -9.44
C ARG A 89 -23.22 26.13 -10.31
N TYR A 90 -24.44 25.99 -9.78
CA TYR A 90 -25.66 26.47 -10.42
C TYR A 90 -26.08 27.86 -9.90
N SER A 91 -25.76 28.16 -8.64
CA SER A 91 -25.97 29.46 -8.01
C SER A 91 -24.92 29.69 -6.90
N PRO A 92 -24.81 30.89 -6.31
CA PRO A 92 -23.88 31.14 -5.20
C PRO A 92 -24.05 30.19 -4.01
N THR A 93 -25.29 29.68 -3.79
CA THR A 93 -25.64 28.77 -2.69
C THR A 93 -25.78 27.31 -3.11
N GLN A 94 -26.01 27.02 -4.40
CA GLN A 94 -26.26 25.67 -4.91
C GLN A 94 -25.08 25.15 -5.75
N VAL A 95 -24.40 24.16 -5.19
CA VAL A 95 -23.22 23.52 -5.78
C VAL A 95 -23.38 22.00 -5.71
N THR A 96 -23.06 21.31 -6.80
CA THR A 96 -23.08 19.84 -6.88
C THR A 96 -21.65 19.31 -7.01
N PRO A 97 -21.14 18.50 -6.06
CA PRO A 97 -19.85 17.84 -6.21
C PRO A 97 -19.92 16.80 -7.33
N LEU A 98 -18.89 16.73 -8.18
CA LEU A 98 -18.80 15.78 -9.30
C LEU A 98 -17.72 14.71 -9.09
N ALA A 99 -16.53 15.12 -8.66
CA ALA A 99 -15.41 14.22 -8.41
C ALA A 99 -14.42 14.87 -7.45
N ASP A 100 -13.79 14.06 -6.60
CA ASP A 100 -12.67 14.48 -5.77
C ASP A 100 -11.35 13.90 -6.33
N TYR A 101 -10.25 14.64 -6.17
CA TYR A 101 -8.91 14.28 -6.61
C TYR A 101 -7.96 14.35 -5.43
N TYR A 102 -7.18 13.29 -5.23
CA TYR A 102 -6.16 13.22 -4.20
C TYR A 102 -4.79 13.48 -4.82
N ILE A 103 -4.08 14.46 -4.27
CA ILE A 103 -2.68 14.73 -4.60
C ILE A 103 -1.85 14.23 -3.42
N ILE A 104 -1.16 13.10 -3.62
CA ILE A 104 -0.38 12.41 -2.61
C ILE A 104 1.09 12.50 -2.99
N ALA A 105 1.88 13.24 -2.20
CA ALA A 105 3.32 13.49 -2.44
C ALA A 105 3.62 14.00 -3.86
N GLY A 106 2.71 14.81 -4.41
CA GLY A 106 2.76 15.34 -5.78
C GLY A 106 2.02 14.49 -6.82
N THR A 107 1.76 13.21 -6.60
CA THR A 107 1.03 12.39 -7.59
C THR A 107 -0.48 12.58 -7.44
N ILE A 108 -1.14 12.95 -8.55
CA ILE A 108 -2.58 13.15 -8.66
C ILE A 108 -3.26 11.83 -9.03
N TYR A 109 -4.29 11.48 -8.25
CA TYR A 109 -5.20 10.37 -8.43
C TYR A 109 -6.64 10.86 -8.38
N GLN A 110 -7.54 10.30 -9.19
CA GLN A 110 -8.97 10.51 -8.98
C GLN A 110 -9.47 9.63 -7.83
N ALA A 111 -10.23 10.20 -6.89
CA ALA A 111 -10.87 9.45 -5.83
C ALA A 111 -11.99 8.54 -6.41
N PRO A 112 -11.99 7.24 -6.11
CA PRO A 112 -13.04 6.35 -6.59
C PRO A 112 -14.31 6.47 -5.74
N ASP A 113 -15.47 6.46 -6.39
CA ASP A 113 -16.76 6.41 -5.69
C ASP A 113 -16.89 5.14 -4.84
N LEU A 114 -17.53 5.27 -3.67
CA LEU A 114 -17.80 4.14 -2.77
C LEU A 114 -18.52 2.98 -3.50
N LEU A 115 -19.48 3.30 -4.36
CA LEU A 115 -20.22 2.31 -5.16
C LEU A 115 -19.30 1.56 -6.14
N SER A 116 -18.38 2.26 -6.80
CA SER A 116 -17.40 1.67 -7.72
C SER A 116 -16.44 0.72 -6.99
N VAL A 117 -15.99 1.09 -5.78
CA VAL A 117 -15.16 0.23 -4.92
C VAL A 117 -15.92 -1.02 -4.48
N ILE A 118 -17.18 -0.88 -4.05
CA ILE A 118 -18.03 -2.01 -3.62
C ILE A 118 -18.29 -2.96 -4.79
N ASN A 119 -18.67 -2.43 -5.96
CA ASN A 119 -18.94 -3.24 -7.15
C ASN A 119 -17.69 -4.03 -7.60
N SER A 120 -16.52 -3.40 -7.63
CA SER A 120 -15.25 -4.06 -7.96
C SER A 120 -14.94 -5.22 -7.00
N ARG A 121 -15.12 -5.00 -5.68
CA ARG A 121 -14.94 -6.05 -4.66
C ARG A 121 -15.98 -7.18 -4.78
N LEU A 122 -17.25 -6.85 -5.01
CA LEU A 122 -18.33 -7.84 -5.17
C LEU A 122 -18.06 -8.73 -6.38
N ILE A 123 -17.79 -8.14 -7.55
CA ILE A 123 -17.42 -8.86 -8.77
C ILE A 123 -16.21 -9.77 -8.51
N SER A 124 -15.18 -9.26 -7.83
CA SER A 124 -14.01 -10.06 -7.45
C SER A 124 -14.40 -11.25 -6.56
N THR A 125 -15.24 -11.07 -5.54
CA THR A 125 -15.69 -12.19 -4.68
C THR A 125 -16.51 -13.24 -5.43
N VAL A 126 -17.42 -12.81 -6.31
CA VAL A 126 -18.22 -13.71 -7.15
C VAL A 126 -17.34 -14.48 -8.13
N HIS A 127 -16.36 -13.83 -8.75
CA HIS A 127 -15.38 -14.49 -9.61
C HIS A 127 -14.60 -15.58 -8.85
N HIS A 128 -14.03 -15.27 -7.68
CA HIS A 128 -13.29 -16.26 -6.90
C HIS A 128 -14.20 -17.42 -6.41
N LEU A 129 -15.45 -17.14 -6.03
CA LEU A 129 -16.42 -18.19 -5.68
C LEU A 129 -16.75 -19.07 -6.89
N GLN A 130 -16.98 -18.47 -8.07
CA GLN A 130 -17.24 -19.22 -9.30
C GLN A 130 -16.04 -20.10 -9.66
N SER A 131 -14.81 -19.56 -9.65
CA SER A 131 -13.59 -20.34 -9.89
C SER A 131 -13.43 -21.50 -8.89
N ALA A 132 -13.69 -21.25 -7.60
CA ALA A 132 -13.63 -22.29 -6.58
C ALA A 132 -14.71 -23.38 -6.74
N PHE A 133 -15.93 -23.01 -7.16
CA PHE A 133 -16.99 -23.97 -7.45
C PHE A 133 -16.73 -24.76 -8.74
N GLU A 134 -16.18 -24.13 -9.78
CA GLU A 134 -15.80 -24.78 -11.03
C GLU A 134 -14.65 -25.78 -10.81
N GLU A 135 -13.64 -25.37 -10.03
CA GLU A 135 -12.56 -26.25 -9.59
C GLU A 135 -13.10 -27.40 -8.72
N SER A 136 -13.90 -27.12 -7.69
CA SER A 136 -14.50 -28.14 -6.82
C SER A 136 -15.38 -29.13 -7.59
N SER A 137 -16.24 -28.63 -8.48
CA SER A 137 -17.08 -29.45 -9.36
C SER A 137 -16.26 -30.37 -10.25
N SER A 138 -15.06 -29.94 -10.70
CA SER A 138 -14.17 -30.75 -11.53
C SER A 138 -13.59 -31.99 -10.81
N TYR A 139 -13.51 -31.96 -9.47
CA TYR A 139 -13.10 -33.10 -8.65
C TYR A 139 -14.28 -34.03 -8.28
N SER A 140 -15.52 -33.53 -8.37
CA SER A 140 -16.71 -34.32 -8.04
C SER A 140 -17.10 -35.28 -9.18
N ARG A 141 -17.38 -36.54 -8.84
CA ARG A 141 -17.98 -37.53 -9.73
C ARG A 141 -19.20 -38.15 -9.07
N TYR A 142 -20.25 -38.38 -9.84
CA TYR A 142 -21.48 -39.02 -9.36
C TYR A 142 -21.66 -40.39 -10.03
N HIS A 143 -21.98 -41.41 -9.23
CA HIS A 143 -22.33 -42.74 -9.71
C HIS A 143 -23.64 -43.20 -9.06
N PRO A 144 -24.71 -43.53 -9.82
CA PRO A 144 -26.04 -43.79 -9.27
C PRO A 144 -26.13 -44.80 -8.12
N SER A 145 -25.25 -45.82 -8.09
CA SER A 145 -25.20 -46.83 -7.03
C SER A 145 -24.20 -46.55 -5.89
N LYS A 146 -23.34 -45.53 -6.00
CA LYS A 146 -22.31 -45.20 -4.99
C LYS A 146 -22.42 -43.77 -4.45
N GLY A 147 -23.28 -42.93 -5.04
CA GLY A 147 -23.41 -41.52 -4.70
C GLY A 147 -22.26 -40.68 -5.26
N TYR A 148 -21.88 -39.63 -4.53
CA TYR A 148 -20.79 -38.74 -4.87
C TYR A 148 -19.43 -39.28 -4.39
N THR A 149 -18.44 -39.23 -5.27
CA THR A 149 -17.02 -39.56 -5.00
C THR A 149 -16.14 -38.39 -5.42
N TRP A 150 -15.14 -38.06 -4.60
CA TRP A 150 -14.21 -36.96 -4.86
C TRP A 150 -12.87 -37.50 -5.35
N ASP A 151 -12.57 -37.31 -6.63
CA ASP A 151 -11.31 -37.76 -7.24
C ASP A 151 -10.29 -36.61 -7.22
N PHE A 152 -9.66 -36.40 -6.06
CA PHE A 152 -8.45 -35.58 -5.94
C PHE A 152 -7.26 -36.28 -6.59
N LYS A 153 -7.29 -36.44 -7.93
CA LYS A 153 -6.07 -36.71 -8.67
C LYS A 153 -5.13 -35.55 -8.39
N GLU A 154 -4.03 -35.84 -7.73
CA GLU A 154 -2.91 -34.92 -7.59
C GLU A 154 -2.54 -34.42 -8.99
N ARG A 155 -3.00 -33.20 -9.32
CA ARG A 155 -2.32 -32.41 -10.33
C ARG A 155 -0.93 -32.24 -9.74
N LYS A 156 0.05 -33.00 -10.26
CA LYS A 156 1.46 -32.68 -10.04
C LYS A 156 1.62 -31.25 -10.50
N VAL A 157 1.59 -30.33 -9.53
CA VAL A 157 1.81 -28.92 -9.77
C VAL A 157 3.18 -28.88 -10.45
N PRO A 158 3.30 -28.43 -11.71
CA PRO A 158 4.61 -28.20 -12.28
C PRO A 158 5.26 -27.20 -11.35
N GLU A 159 6.30 -27.67 -10.66
CA GLU A 159 6.94 -27.03 -9.53
C GLU A 159 7.10 -25.54 -9.84
N GLN A 160 6.25 -24.71 -9.24
CA GLN A 160 6.25 -23.29 -9.57
C GLN A 160 7.60 -22.78 -9.09
N VAL A 161 8.47 -22.49 -10.07
CA VAL A 161 9.78 -21.88 -9.86
C VAL A 161 9.59 -20.84 -8.79
N THR A 162 10.29 -21.03 -7.67
CA THR A 162 10.26 -20.08 -6.56
C THR A 162 10.70 -18.74 -7.12
N VAL A 163 9.72 -17.90 -7.46
CA VAL A 163 9.96 -16.50 -7.80
C VAL A 163 10.59 -15.97 -6.55
N LYS A 164 11.92 -15.76 -6.63
CA LYS A 164 12.69 -15.15 -5.56
C LYS A 164 11.92 -13.91 -5.22
N LYS A 165 11.36 -13.88 -4.01
CA LYS A 165 10.71 -12.71 -3.48
C LYS A 165 11.82 -11.67 -3.44
N GLU A 166 11.88 -10.81 -4.45
CA GLU A 166 12.83 -9.72 -4.47
C GLU A 166 12.59 -8.99 -3.16
N THR A 167 13.61 -8.97 -2.32
CA THR A 167 13.62 -8.14 -1.14
C THR A 167 13.52 -6.73 -1.68
N GLN A 168 12.28 -6.21 -1.74
CA GLN A 168 12.02 -4.83 -2.10
C GLN A 168 12.95 -4.02 -1.22
N ALA A 169 13.91 -3.31 -1.84
CA ALA A 169 14.88 -2.53 -1.10
C ALA A 169 14.07 -1.66 -0.13
N GLU A 170 14.39 -1.74 1.18
CA GLU A 170 13.63 -1.03 2.20
C GLU A 170 13.73 0.46 1.93
N VAL A 171 12.75 0.99 1.19
CA VAL A 171 12.69 2.40 0.85
C VAL A 171 12.59 3.13 2.18
N PRO A 172 13.57 3.98 2.54
CA PRO A 172 13.62 4.57 3.86
C PRO A 172 12.31 5.32 4.12
N SER A 173 11.57 4.86 5.12
CA SER A 173 10.23 5.38 5.44
C SER A 173 10.27 6.90 5.57
N SER A 174 9.27 7.57 5.00
CA SER A 174 9.19 9.04 4.98
C SER A 174 9.20 9.59 6.41
N LYS A 175 9.79 10.78 6.62
CA LYS A 175 9.88 11.40 7.96
C LYS A 175 8.53 11.44 8.68
N PHE A 176 7.44 11.70 7.96
CA PHE A 176 6.08 11.70 8.49
C PHE A 176 5.58 10.31 8.93
N GLN A 177 5.93 9.25 8.20
CA GLN A 177 5.60 7.88 8.60
C GLN A 177 6.31 7.53 9.91
N ARG A 178 7.53 8.03 10.12
CA ARG A 178 8.25 7.88 11.38
C ARG A 178 7.61 8.70 12.49
N GLU A 179 7.43 10.00 12.30
CA GLU A 179 6.90 10.92 13.33
C GLU A 179 5.57 10.46 13.95
N ARG A 180 4.60 10.01 13.13
CA ARG A 180 3.33 9.49 13.64
C ARG A 180 3.47 8.11 14.31
N VAL A 181 4.37 7.26 13.81
CA VAL A 181 4.68 5.97 14.46
C VAL A 181 5.44 6.18 15.77
N ASP A 182 6.34 7.15 15.85
CA ASP A 182 7.10 7.52 17.04
C ASP A 182 6.18 8.09 18.13
N GLN A 183 5.16 8.88 17.75
CA GLN A 183 4.11 9.31 18.69
C GLN A 183 3.34 8.11 19.26
N LEU A 184 2.93 7.16 18.40
CA LEU A 184 2.21 5.95 18.81
C LEU A 184 3.09 5.01 19.65
N LEU A 185 4.38 4.87 19.32
CA LEU A 185 5.36 4.12 20.10
C LEU A 185 5.63 4.80 21.44
N GLY A 186 5.66 6.13 21.51
CA GLY A 186 5.75 6.88 22.77
C GLY A 186 4.56 6.61 23.68
N GLU A 187 3.33 6.62 23.15
CA GLU A 187 2.15 6.20 23.89
C GLU A 187 2.21 4.72 24.34
N LEU A 188 2.70 3.84 23.47
CA LEU A 188 2.78 2.41 23.73
C LEU A 188 3.81 2.10 24.82
N VAL A 189 5.01 2.68 24.75
CA VAL A 189 6.06 2.58 25.78
C VAL A 189 5.59 3.18 27.11
N ARG A 190 4.77 4.24 27.09
CA ARG A 190 4.16 4.80 28.31
C ARG A 190 3.09 3.89 28.92
N LYS A 191 2.37 3.11 28.10
CA LYS A 191 1.36 2.11 28.55
C LYS A 191 2.01 0.78 28.97
N PHE A 192 3.12 0.41 28.35
CA PHE A 192 3.86 -0.83 28.59
C PHE A 192 5.35 -0.52 28.77
N PRO A 193 5.78 -0.09 29.97
CA PRO A 193 7.19 0.18 30.24
C PRO A 193 8.01 -1.09 30.04
N LEU A 194 9.04 -1.01 29.20
CA LEU A 194 9.98 -2.11 29.01
C LEU A 194 10.68 -2.44 30.35
N PRO A 195 10.84 -3.72 30.71
CA PRO A 195 11.56 -4.08 31.93
C PRO A 195 13.00 -3.58 31.83
N MET A 196 13.40 -2.71 32.76
CA MET A 196 14.77 -2.19 32.78
C MET A 196 15.76 -3.34 32.99
N PRO A 197 16.82 -3.46 32.16
CA PRO A 197 17.89 -4.40 32.43
C PRO A 197 18.56 -4.01 33.75
N THR A 198 18.60 -4.95 34.70
CA THR A 198 19.17 -4.75 36.03
C THR A 198 20.64 -4.33 35.93
N GLN A 199 20.92 -3.04 36.10
CA GLN A 199 22.29 -2.54 36.21
C GLN A 199 22.93 -3.13 37.48
N GLN A 200 23.92 -3.99 37.30
CA GLN A 200 24.76 -4.45 38.39
C GLN A 200 25.55 -3.26 38.94
N LYS A 201 25.51 -3.06 40.26
CA LYS A 201 26.22 -1.95 40.92
C LYS A 201 27.74 -2.13 40.77
N PRO A 202 28.51 -1.04 40.60
CA PRO A 202 29.96 -1.12 40.57
C PRO A 202 30.50 -1.50 41.95
N VAL A 203 31.46 -2.42 41.98
CA VAL A 203 32.27 -2.70 43.18
C VAL A 203 33.57 -1.90 43.06
N THR A 204 33.87 -1.12 44.08
CA THR A 204 35.11 -0.34 44.19
C THR A 204 36.18 -1.20 44.84
N ASP A 205 37.37 -1.29 44.26
CA ASP A 205 38.60 -1.65 44.97
C ASP A 205 39.86 -1.20 44.21
N THR A 206 40.97 -1.04 44.94
CA THR A 206 42.27 -0.52 44.46
C THR A 206 43.42 -1.23 45.19
N VAL A 207 44.64 -1.36 44.65
CA VAL A 207 45.34 -0.61 43.59
C VAL A 207 46.14 -1.60 42.71
N GLU A 208 46.56 -1.18 41.50
CA GLU A 208 47.93 -1.35 40.93
C GLU A 208 48.00 -1.55 39.39
N VAL A 209 48.97 -0.87 38.78
CA VAL A 209 49.24 -0.86 37.33
C VAL A 209 50.40 -1.80 37.00
N ARG A 210 50.21 -2.74 36.07
CA ARG A 210 51.33 -3.36 35.31
C ARG A 210 50.90 -3.85 33.92
N THR A 211 51.41 -3.12 32.93
CA THR A 211 51.79 -3.47 31.55
C THR A 211 51.18 -4.67 30.80
N GLU A 212 50.67 -4.36 29.61
CA GLU A 212 50.34 -5.20 28.44
C GLU A 212 51.45 -6.22 28.03
N PRO A 213 51.15 -7.33 27.29
CA PRO A 213 50.65 -7.22 25.89
C PRO A 213 49.66 -8.27 25.34
N ARG A 214 49.10 -7.90 24.17
CA ARG A 214 48.30 -8.64 23.17
C ARG A 214 48.63 -10.13 22.96
N VAL A 215 47.60 -10.98 22.78
CA VAL A 215 47.55 -12.06 21.76
C VAL A 215 46.11 -12.29 21.25
N ASP A 216 45.94 -12.13 19.94
CA ASP A 216 45.04 -12.76 18.95
C ASP A 216 43.66 -13.37 19.29
N ILE A 217 42.70 -12.95 18.47
CA ILE A 217 41.39 -13.57 18.24
C ILE A 217 41.56 -14.93 17.56
N LYS A 218 40.99 -16.00 18.11
CA LYS A 218 40.87 -17.30 17.43
C LYS A 218 39.42 -17.78 17.39
N THR A 219 38.83 -17.68 16.20
CA THR A 219 37.51 -18.22 15.87
C THR A 219 37.63 -19.74 15.70
N GLU A 220 36.88 -20.53 16.46
CA GLU A 220 36.78 -21.97 16.23
C GLU A 220 35.59 -22.31 15.32
N LYS A 221 35.83 -23.24 14.39
CA LYS A 221 34.83 -23.86 13.50
C LYS A 221 34.90 -25.39 13.67
N PRO A 222 33.84 -26.12 13.29
CA PRO A 222 33.55 -27.44 13.84
C PRO A 222 34.29 -28.58 13.12
N ASP A 223 34.37 -29.74 13.76
CA ASP A 223 34.28 -31.03 13.06
C ASP A 223 33.81 -32.20 13.95
N THR A 224 33.36 -33.28 13.30
CA THR A 224 32.53 -34.39 13.83
C THR A 224 33.36 -35.70 14.07
N PRO A 225 32.81 -36.93 14.20
CA PRO A 225 31.63 -37.49 14.92
C PRO A 225 32.00 -38.72 15.82
N ARG A 226 31.05 -39.30 16.61
CA ARG A 226 30.98 -40.78 16.88
C ARG A 226 29.70 -41.30 17.57
N ASN A 227 29.05 -42.26 16.89
CA ASN A 227 28.12 -43.32 17.34
C ASN A 227 27.75 -43.48 18.84
N MET A 228 26.44 -43.59 19.13
CA MET A 228 25.81 -44.69 19.92
C MET A 228 24.32 -44.92 19.53
N LYS A 229 23.80 -46.13 19.79
CA LYS A 229 22.52 -46.68 19.26
C LYS A 229 21.26 -46.34 20.10
N PRO A 230 20.04 -46.40 19.53
CA PRO A 230 18.78 -46.13 20.23
C PRO A 230 18.21 -47.33 21.03
N PRO A 231 17.43 -47.11 22.10
CA PRO A 231 16.61 -48.14 22.79
C PRO A 231 15.29 -48.50 22.06
N PRO A 232 14.62 -49.61 22.43
CA PRO A 232 13.78 -50.38 21.50
C PRO A 232 12.26 -50.14 21.55
N GLU A 233 11.59 -50.55 20.46
CA GLU A 233 10.13 -50.54 20.27
C GLU A 233 9.38 -51.53 21.18
N LYS A 234 8.16 -51.16 21.60
CA LYS A 234 7.20 -52.07 22.24
C LYS A 234 6.36 -52.80 21.19
N LYS A 235 6.37 -54.14 21.20
CA LYS A 235 5.43 -54.97 20.43
C LYS A 235 4.02 -54.92 21.06
N PRO A 236 2.94 -54.95 20.27
CA PRO A 236 1.58 -55.16 20.77
C PRO A 236 1.38 -56.61 21.25
N ARG A 237 0.47 -56.81 22.20
CA ARG A 237 -0.02 -58.15 22.59
C ARG A 237 -1.32 -58.46 21.86
N LEU A 238 -1.39 -59.66 21.32
CA LEU A 238 -2.60 -60.27 20.77
C LEU A 238 -3.41 -60.91 21.91
N ASN A 239 -4.74 -60.82 21.82
CA ASN A 239 -5.74 -61.76 22.32
C ASN A 239 -6.95 -61.66 21.37
#